data_AF-A0A3E2HK91-F1
#
_entry.id   AF-A0A3E2HK91-F1
#
_cell.length_a   1.000
_cell.length_b   1.000
_cell.length_c   1.000
_cell.angle_alpha   90.00
_cell.angle_beta   90.00
_cell.angle_gamma   90.00
#
_symmetry.space_group_name_H-M   'P 1'
#
loop_
_entity.id
_entity.type
_entity.pdbx_description
1 polymer ?
#
loop_
_entity_poly.entity_id
_entity_poly.type
_entity_poly.pdbx_seq_one_letter_code
_entity_poly.pdbx_strand_id
1 'polypeptide(L)'
;MIASTSWPPPGMNTPDSITAANSVFGDTPADTEAVPWPGRTFIIVDDRNRALTLVDGNLKVEDIHTESHGSGCRWKCVETNGWLGFYNTTSGSYIGHNGHGNRKIFQASVRHHKTWETFCPRRHPDGGYILLVAHHVENLWKVRIDEGNKGLFATADGEGTRWRFIRV
;
A
#
# COMPACT_ATOMS: atom_id res chain seq x y z
N MET A 1 -45.31 -19.01 32.67
CA MET A 1 -43.96 -18.71 33.21
C MET A 1 -42.98 -18.77 32.05
N ILE A 2 -42.51 -17.61 31.59
CA ILE A 2 -41.30 -17.47 30.77
C ILE A 2 -40.50 -16.34 31.42
N ALA A 3 -39.25 -16.62 31.76
CA ALA A 3 -38.39 -15.74 32.54
C ALA A 3 -37.73 -14.68 31.66
N SER A 4 -37.83 -13.42 32.08
CA SER A 4 -37.13 -12.27 31.50
C SER A 4 -35.66 -12.28 31.92
N THR A 5 -34.73 -12.21 30.97
CA THR A 5 -33.32 -11.97 31.24
C THR A 5 -32.95 -10.53 30.88
N SER A 6 -32.68 -9.71 31.89
CA SER A 6 -32.18 -8.34 31.79
C SER A 6 -30.67 -8.30 31.60
N TRP A 7 -30.19 -7.44 30.70
CA TRP A 7 -28.77 -7.17 30.41
C TRP A 7 -28.19 -6.17 31.45
N PRO A 8 -26.93 -6.29 31.93
CA PRO A 8 -26.31 -5.26 32.78
C PRO A 8 -25.68 -4.11 31.97
N PRO A 9 -25.61 -2.87 32.49
CA PRO A 9 -25.00 -1.75 31.77
C PRO A 9 -23.46 -1.82 31.82
N PRO A 10 -22.74 -1.47 30.73
CA PRO A 10 -21.28 -1.35 30.79
C PRO A 10 -20.87 -0.10 31.59
N GLY A 11 -19.99 -0.33 32.57
CA GLY A 11 -19.40 0.69 33.43
C GLY A 11 -18.54 1.71 32.66
N MET A 12 -18.61 2.93 33.16
CA MET A 12 -17.90 4.12 32.70
C MET A 12 -16.46 4.06 33.20
N ASN A 13 -15.51 3.81 32.29
CA ASN A 13 -14.08 3.90 32.58
C ASN A 13 -13.54 5.20 31.94
N THR A 14 -13.23 6.19 32.76
CA THR A 14 -12.38 7.34 32.40
C THR A 14 -10.93 6.90 32.29
N PRO A 15 -10.18 7.30 31.25
CA PRO A 15 -8.72 7.23 31.27
C PRO A 15 -8.15 8.51 31.90
N ASP A 16 -7.30 8.31 32.90
CA ASP A 16 -6.45 9.32 33.52
C ASP A 16 -5.43 9.91 32.53
N SER A 17 -5.08 11.17 32.79
CA SER A 17 -4.10 11.99 32.09
C SER A 17 -2.75 11.28 31.88
N ILE A 18 -2.25 11.27 30.64
CA ILE A 18 -0.87 10.91 30.32
C ILE A 18 -0.21 12.04 29.51
N THR A 19 0.91 12.51 30.05
CA THR A 19 1.82 13.54 29.55
C THR A 19 2.21 13.31 28.08
N ALA A 20 2.02 14.33 27.24
CA ALA A 20 2.39 14.31 25.83
C ALA A 20 3.91 14.31 25.66
N ALA A 21 4.47 13.20 25.18
CA ALA A 21 5.72 13.20 24.43
C ALA A 21 5.37 13.43 22.96
N ASN A 22 6.01 14.41 22.32
CA ASN A 22 5.85 14.70 20.89
C ASN A 22 6.35 13.53 20.05
N SER A 23 5.47 12.57 19.75
CA SER A 23 5.64 11.63 18.65
C SER A 23 5.07 12.26 17.37
N VAL A 24 5.87 12.31 16.31
CA VAL A 24 5.48 12.84 14.98
C VAL A 24 4.40 11.97 14.30
N PHE A 25 4.08 10.81 14.88
CA PHE A 25 2.98 9.94 14.47
C PHE A 25 2.19 9.53 15.71
N GLY A 26 0.95 10.02 15.82
CA GLY A 26 0.16 9.87 17.03
C GLY A 26 -0.12 8.41 17.40
N ASP A 27 0.08 8.08 18.67
CA ASP A 27 -0.38 6.83 19.31
C ASP A 27 -1.91 6.74 19.20
N THR A 28 -2.41 6.06 18.18
CA THR A 28 -3.83 5.69 18.03
C THR A 28 -3.87 4.19 17.69
N PRO A 29 -4.89 3.42 18.14
CA PRO A 29 -4.86 1.97 18.06
C PRO A 29 -4.84 1.52 16.59
N ALA A 30 -3.65 1.12 16.14
CA ALA A 30 -3.27 0.71 14.80
C ALA A 30 -3.25 1.81 13.71
N ASP A 31 -2.06 1.96 13.12
CA ASP A 31 -1.77 1.92 11.68
C ASP A 31 -2.61 0.84 10.96
N THR A 32 -3.93 0.92 11.02
CA THR A 32 -4.82 -0.13 10.52
C THR A 32 -4.69 -0.20 9.01
N GLU A 33 -4.24 -1.35 8.53
CA GLU A 33 -4.34 -1.73 7.14
C GLU A 33 -5.74 -1.39 6.59
N ALA A 34 -5.75 -0.55 5.56
CA ALA A 34 -6.95 -0.06 4.90
C ALA A 34 -7.20 -0.80 3.58
N VAL A 35 -8.45 -0.73 3.12
CA VAL A 35 -8.81 -1.15 1.76
C VAL A 35 -8.33 -0.08 0.76
N PRO A 36 -7.55 -0.46 -0.27
CA PRO A 36 -7.14 0.48 -1.33
C PRO A 36 -8.38 0.88 -2.12
N TRP A 37 -8.83 2.12 -1.93
CA TRP A 37 -10.04 2.66 -2.53
C TRP A 37 -9.72 3.96 -3.28
N PRO A 38 -10.32 4.19 -4.46
CA PRO A 38 -10.09 5.39 -5.25
C PRO A 38 -10.30 6.68 -4.47
N GLY A 39 -9.45 7.67 -4.75
CA GLY A 39 -9.50 9.00 -4.13
C GLY A 39 -8.80 9.12 -2.78
N ARG A 40 -8.35 8.01 -2.19
CA ARG A 40 -7.59 8.00 -0.94
C ARG A 40 -6.08 8.00 -1.17
N THR A 41 -5.32 8.42 -0.18
CA THR A 41 -3.85 8.40 -0.18
C THR A 41 -3.34 7.38 0.82
N PHE A 42 -2.31 6.64 0.43
CA PHE A 42 -1.76 5.57 1.23
C PHE A 42 -0.24 5.63 1.27
N ILE A 43 0.33 5.10 2.35
CA ILE A 43 1.68 4.53 2.37
C ILE A 43 1.51 3.03 2.13
N ILE A 44 2.26 2.50 1.18
CA ILE A 44 2.19 1.07 0.80
C ILE A 44 3.42 0.40 1.40
N VAL A 45 3.23 -0.56 2.30
CA VAL A 45 4.32 -1.15 3.10
C VAL A 45 4.31 -2.68 3.02
N ASP A 46 5.49 -3.30 3.09
CA ASP A 46 5.60 -4.76 3.16
C ASP A 46 5.50 -5.28 4.61
N ASP A 47 5.58 -6.60 4.75
CA ASP A 47 5.56 -7.28 6.06
C ASP A 47 6.79 -6.99 6.94
N ARG A 48 7.86 -6.42 6.35
CA ARG A 48 9.06 -6.00 7.07
C ARG A 48 9.03 -4.51 7.44
N ASN A 49 7.87 -3.87 7.36
CA ASN A 49 7.70 -2.43 7.58
C ASN A 49 8.56 -1.56 6.65
N ARG A 50 8.77 -2.00 5.41
CA ARG A 50 9.43 -1.19 4.38
C ARG A 50 8.40 -0.54 3.47
N ALA A 51 8.48 0.77 3.29
CA ALA A 51 7.60 1.55 2.44
C ALA A 51 8.06 1.55 0.97
N LEU A 52 7.10 1.41 0.07
CA LEU A 52 7.28 1.74 -1.34
C LEU A 52 7.35 3.27 -1.48
N THR A 53 8.48 3.77 -1.98
CA THR A 53 8.80 5.19 -1.95
C THR A 53 9.65 5.60 -3.16
N LEU A 54 9.93 6.90 -3.25
CA LEU A 54 10.86 7.48 -4.21
C LEU A 54 12.14 7.88 -3.52
N VAL A 55 13.27 7.34 -3.98
CA VAL A 55 14.62 7.75 -3.58
C VAL A 55 15.31 8.31 -4.83
N ASP A 56 15.63 9.60 -4.81
CA ASP A 56 16.19 10.33 -5.96
C ASP A 56 15.37 10.12 -7.25
N GLY A 57 14.03 10.11 -7.12
CA GLY A 57 13.10 9.89 -8.23
C GLY A 57 12.94 8.42 -8.68
N ASN A 58 13.69 7.49 -8.09
CA ASN A 58 13.60 6.07 -8.41
C ASN A 58 12.66 5.35 -7.43
N LEU A 59 11.81 4.48 -7.97
CA LEU A 59 10.91 3.65 -7.16
C LEU A 59 11.71 2.59 -6.40
N LYS A 60 11.64 2.62 -5.07
CA LYS A 60 12.38 1.75 -4.15
C LYS A 60 11.52 1.32 -2.96
N VAL A 61 11.97 0.28 -2.27
CA VAL A 61 11.42 -0.20 -1.01
C VAL A 61 12.45 0.02 0.08
N GLU A 62 12.13 0.87 1.05
CA GLU A 62 13.03 1.30 2.12
C GLU A 62 12.33 1.25 3.47
N ASP A 63 13.09 1.15 4.57
CA ASP A 63 12.54 1.10 5.93
C ASP A 63 11.62 2.30 6.22
N ILE A 64 10.38 2.09 6.67
CA ILE A 64 9.41 3.18 6.83
C ILE A 64 9.86 4.30 7.77
N HIS A 65 10.77 4.03 8.72
CA HIS A 65 11.23 4.99 9.74
C HIS A 65 12.42 5.84 9.30
N THR A 66 12.92 5.61 8.09
CA THR A 66 13.95 6.43 7.47
C THR A 66 13.44 7.87 7.29
N GLU A 67 14.12 8.84 7.92
CA GLU A 67 13.75 10.28 7.92
C GLU A 67 13.63 10.89 6.52
N SER A 68 14.20 10.21 5.51
CA SER A 68 14.25 10.63 4.11
C SER A 68 12.92 10.47 3.34
N HIS A 69 11.88 9.87 3.93
CA HIS A 69 10.69 9.46 3.18
C HIS A 69 9.68 10.55 2.86
N GLY A 70 9.79 11.73 3.49
CA GLY A 70 9.11 12.96 3.11
C GLY A 70 7.70 12.74 2.56
N SER A 71 7.45 13.17 1.33
CA SER A 71 6.22 12.88 0.56
C SER A 71 6.42 11.85 -0.56
N GLY A 72 7.61 11.26 -0.69
CA GLY A 72 7.94 10.26 -1.70
C GLY A 72 7.18 8.93 -1.51
N CYS A 73 6.74 8.63 -0.30
CA CYS A 73 5.99 7.42 0.04
C CYS A 73 4.46 7.57 0.01
N ARG A 74 3.94 8.77 -0.31
CA ARG A 74 2.50 9.03 -0.35
C ARG A 74 1.94 8.78 -1.75
N TRP A 75 1.08 7.78 -1.86
CA TRP A 75 0.49 7.35 -3.12
C TRP A 75 -1.03 7.56 -3.12
N LYS A 76 -1.51 8.48 -3.95
CA LYS A 76 -2.94 8.66 -4.22
C LYS A 76 -3.43 7.51 -5.09
N CYS A 77 -4.42 6.77 -4.61
CA CYS A 77 -5.11 5.75 -5.37
C CYS A 77 -6.08 6.42 -6.35
N VAL A 78 -5.93 6.11 -7.64
CA VAL A 78 -6.73 6.67 -8.74
C VAL A 78 -7.36 5.53 -9.51
N GLU A 79 -8.64 5.62 -9.84
CA GLU A 79 -9.29 4.63 -10.70
C GLU A 79 -9.36 5.11 -12.15
N THR A 80 -9.15 4.20 -13.09
CA THR A 80 -9.43 4.42 -14.51
C THR A 80 -9.91 3.12 -15.12
N ASN A 81 -11.14 3.12 -15.64
CA ASN A 81 -11.78 1.94 -16.24
C ASN A 81 -11.80 0.71 -15.30
N GLY A 82 -12.05 0.91 -14.00
CA GLY A 82 -12.08 -0.14 -12.98
C GLY A 82 -10.71 -0.64 -12.51
N TRP A 83 -9.61 -0.11 -13.06
CA TRP A 83 -8.26 -0.41 -12.61
C TRP A 83 -7.74 0.66 -11.66
N LEU A 84 -6.95 0.23 -10.66
CA LEU A 84 -6.33 1.16 -9.72
C LEU A 84 -4.92 1.53 -10.16
N GLY A 85 -4.57 2.80 -10.01
CA GLY A 85 -3.24 3.34 -10.20
C GLY A 85 -2.79 4.06 -8.93
N PHE A 86 -1.47 4.12 -8.74
CA PHE A 86 -0.88 4.75 -7.56
C PHE A 86 -0.05 5.95 -8.01
N TYR A 87 -0.54 7.15 -7.70
CA TYR A 87 0.02 8.42 -8.14
C TYR A 87 0.71 9.16 -7.00
N ASN A 88 1.97 9.51 -7.16
CA ASN A 88 2.65 10.39 -6.21
C ASN A 88 2.43 11.85 -6.62
N THR A 89 1.79 12.64 -5.74
CA THR A 89 1.46 14.05 -6.00
C THR A 89 2.68 14.96 -5.97
N THR A 90 3.77 14.56 -5.32
CA THR A 90 5.02 15.33 -5.24
C THR A 90 5.87 15.18 -6.49
N SER A 91 6.08 13.96 -6.97
CA SER A 91 6.80 13.72 -8.24
C SER A 91 5.91 13.95 -9.47
N GLY A 92 4.59 13.92 -9.29
CA GLY A 92 3.63 14.04 -10.37
C GLY A 92 3.61 12.81 -11.28
N SER A 93 3.88 11.61 -10.73
CA SER A 93 4.03 10.39 -11.51
C SER A 93 3.27 9.19 -10.94
N TYR A 94 2.82 8.31 -11.84
CA TYR A 94 2.22 7.02 -11.51
C TYR A 94 3.30 5.95 -11.39
N ILE A 95 3.10 4.99 -10.49
CA ILE A 95 3.79 3.71 -10.53
C ILE A 95 3.34 2.98 -11.81
N GLY A 96 4.29 2.59 -12.64
CA GLY A 96 4.06 1.77 -13.82
C GLY A 96 5.25 0.88 -14.10
N HIS A 97 5.15 0.05 -15.14
CA HIS A 97 6.24 -0.84 -15.53
C HIS A 97 6.71 -0.62 -16.97
N ASN A 98 7.96 -0.97 -17.26
CA ASN A 98 8.58 -0.77 -18.58
C ASN A 98 8.15 -1.76 -19.69
N GLY A 99 7.22 -2.68 -19.41
CA GLY A 99 6.59 -3.50 -20.45
C GLY A 99 7.33 -4.81 -20.79
N HIS A 100 7.34 -5.14 -22.08
CA HIS A 100 7.17 -6.44 -22.76
C HIS A 100 8.15 -7.61 -22.51
N GLY A 101 8.84 -7.67 -21.37
CA GLY A 101 9.72 -8.79 -21.04
C GLY A 101 9.05 -9.91 -20.26
N ASN A 102 9.79 -11.02 -20.09
CA ASN A 102 9.50 -12.09 -19.13
C ASN A 102 9.57 -11.60 -17.66
N ARG A 103 10.03 -10.36 -17.46
CA ARG A 103 10.11 -9.67 -16.19
C ARG A 103 9.80 -8.20 -16.44
N LYS A 104 8.81 -7.67 -15.72
CA LYS A 104 8.40 -6.26 -15.82
C LYS A 104 9.04 -5.49 -14.69
N ILE A 105 9.81 -4.44 -14.99
CA ILE A 105 10.47 -3.61 -13.97
C ILE A 105 9.63 -2.36 -13.75
N PHE A 106 9.37 -2.04 -12.48
CA PHE A 106 8.56 -0.88 -12.13
C PHE A 106 9.38 0.39 -11.95
N GLN A 107 8.76 1.51 -12.29
CA GLN A 107 9.28 2.86 -12.21
C GLN A 107 8.12 3.82 -11.93
N ALA A 108 8.44 5.04 -11.50
CA ALA A 108 7.44 6.07 -11.23
C ALA A 108 7.76 7.35 -12.03
N SER A 109 7.65 7.26 -13.36
CA SER A 109 8.13 8.32 -14.28
C SER A 109 7.07 8.90 -15.20
N VAL A 110 5.88 8.29 -15.28
CA VAL A 110 4.85 8.68 -16.25
C VAL A 110 3.72 9.47 -15.60
N ARG A 111 3.12 10.40 -16.34
CA ARG A 111 2.05 11.30 -15.86
C ARG A 111 0.64 10.85 -16.20
N HIS A 112 0.50 9.70 -16.86
CA HIS A 112 -0.79 9.17 -17.29
C HIS A 112 -1.05 7.80 -16.66
N HIS A 113 -2.33 7.48 -16.47
CA HIS A 113 -2.77 6.17 -16.00
C HIS A 113 -3.28 5.37 -17.20
N LYS A 114 -2.39 4.57 -17.80
CA LYS A 114 -2.73 3.65 -18.90
C LYS A 114 -2.39 2.22 -18.47
N THR A 115 -2.44 1.30 -19.42
CA THR A 115 -2.32 -0.16 -19.22
C THR A 115 -1.10 -0.61 -18.41
N TRP A 116 -0.01 0.15 -18.36
CA TRP A 116 1.20 -0.26 -17.63
C TRP A 116 1.27 0.31 -16.21
N GLU A 117 0.33 1.21 -15.86
CA GLU A 117 0.19 1.87 -14.56
C GLU A 117 -1.01 1.35 -13.77
N THR A 118 -1.67 0.31 -14.28
CA THR A 118 -2.86 -0.31 -13.69
C THR A 118 -2.51 -1.52 -12.83
N PHE A 119 -3.11 -1.59 -11.65
CA PHE A 119 -2.98 -2.64 -10.66
C PHE A 119 -4.35 -3.20 -10.28
N CYS A 120 -4.36 -4.48 -9.91
CA CYS A 120 -5.45 -5.15 -9.22
C CYS A 120 -4.95 -5.62 -7.85
N PRO A 121 -5.17 -4.87 -6.76
CA PRO A 121 -4.91 -5.34 -5.42
C PRO A 121 -5.89 -6.46 -5.05
N ARG A 122 -5.35 -7.63 -4.70
CA ARG A 122 -6.15 -8.78 -4.25
C ARG A 122 -5.87 -9.05 -2.77
N ARG A 123 -6.92 -9.06 -1.95
CA ARG A 123 -6.81 -9.42 -0.53
C ARG A 123 -6.18 -10.80 -0.37
N HIS A 124 -5.20 -10.93 0.51
CA HIS A 124 -4.59 -12.21 0.86
C HIS A 124 -5.31 -12.82 2.09
N PRO A 125 -5.52 -14.15 2.16
CA PRO A 125 -6.22 -14.80 3.28
C PRO A 125 -5.65 -14.46 4.66
N ASP A 126 -4.32 -14.39 4.76
CA ASP A 126 -3.60 -14.06 6.00
C ASP A 126 -3.51 -12.55 6.31
N GLY A 127 -4.31 -11.71 5.63
CA GLY A 127 -4.20 -10.26 5.69
C GLY A 127 -3.23 -9.69 4.64
N GLY A 128 -3.27 -8.38 4.43
CA GLY A 128 -2.55 -7.72 3.35
C GLY A 128 -3.18 -7.93 1.98
N TYR A 129 -2.45 -7.45 0.98
CA TYR A 129 -2.83 -7.51 -0.43
C TYR A 129 -1.65 -7.96 -1.26
N ILE A 130 -1.94 -8.75 -2.28
CA ILE A 130 -1.02 -8.99 -3.39
C ILE A 130 -1.35 -7.99 -4.49
N LEU A 131 -0.34 -7.25 -4.96
CA LEU A 131 -0.48 -6.41 -6.13
C LEU A 131 -0.34 -7.26 -7.39
N LEU A 132 -1.32 -7.17 -8.28
CA LEU A 132 -1.34 -7.87 -9.56
C LEU A 132 -1.31 -6.86 -10.71
N VAL A 133 -0.64 -7.21 -11.81
CA VAL A 133 -0.62 -6.43 -13.05
C VAL A 133 -0.95 -7.30 -14.25
N ALA A 134 -1.69 -6.75 -15.21
CA ALA A 134 -2.07 -7.47 -16.43
C ALA A 134 -0.85 -7.76 -17.31
N HIS A 135 -0.59 -9.04 -17.60
CA HIS A 135 0.37 -9.49 -18.60
C HIS A 135 -0.40 -10.05 -19.79
N HIS A 136 -0.35 -9.33 -20.91
CA HIS A 136 -1.25 -9.55 -22.04
C HIS A 136 -2.73 -9.53 -21.61
N VAL A 137 -3.59 -10.25 -22.33
CA VAL A 137 -5.05 -10.16 -22.18
C VAL A 137 -5.57 -10.97 -20.99
N GLU A 138 -4.94 -12.11 -20.67
CA GLU A 138 -5.54 -13.12 -19.79
C GLU A 138 -4.77 -13.38 -18.48
N ASN A 139 -3.51 -12.94 -18.38
CA ASN A 139 -2.67 -13.28 -17.25
C ASN A 139 -2.52 -12.12 -16.27
N LEU A 140 -2.55 -12.43 -14.98
CA LEU A 140 -2.20 -11.50 -13.91
C LEU A 140 -0.89 -11.95 -13.28
N TRP A 141 0.11 -11.08 -13.34
CA TRP A 141 1.41 -11.32 -12.72
C TRP A 141 1.48 -10.66 -11.35
N LYS A 142 2.19 -11.32 -10.43
CA LYS A 142 2.34 -10.84 -9.06
C LYS A 142 3.52 -9.90 -8.96
N VAL A 143 3.34 -8.79 -8.28
CA VAL A 143 4.41 -7.83 -8.01
C VAL A 143 5.23 -8.30 -6.81
N ARG A 144 6.55 -8.22 -6.94
CA ARG A 144 7.54 -8.67 -5.97
C ARG A 144 8.63 -7.63 -5.77
N ILE A 145 9.19 -7.61 -4.58
CA ILE A 145 10.40 -6.85 -4.27
C ILE A 145 11.61 -7.59 -4.85
N ASP A 146 12.47 -6.86 -5.56
CA ASP A 146 13.81 -7.32 -5.92
C ASP A 146 14.77 -6.96 -4.78
N GLU A 147 15.08 -7.93 -3.93
CA GLU A 147 15.97 -7.73 -2.77
C GLU A 147 17.39 -7.28 -3.17
N GLY A 148 17.83 -7.54 -4.41
CA GLY A 148 19.17 -7.14 -4.88
C GLY A 148 19.31 -5.65 -5.15
N ASN A 149 18.22 -4.97 -5.52
CA ASN A 149 18.24 -3.54 -5.85
C ASN A 149 17.14 -2.71 -5.16
N LYS A 150 16.36 -3.35 -4.27
CA LYS A 150 15.20 -2.80 -3.56
C LYS A 150 14.10 -2.25 -4.45
N GLY A 151 14.09 -2.57 -5.74
CA GLY A 151 13.04 -2.18 -6.69
C GLY A 151 11.89 -3.19 -6.71
N LEU A 152 10.97 -3.02 -7.66
CA LEU A 152 9.89 -3.99 -7.88
C LEU A 152 10.01 -4.64 -9.27
N PHE A 153 9.56 -5.89 -9.34
CA PHE A 153 9.33 -6.58 -10.60
C PHE A 153 8.03 -7.41 -10.55
N ALA A 154 7.48 -7.74 -11.71
CA ALA A 154 6.38 -8.70 -11.80
C ALA A 154 6.80 -9.97 -12.54
N THR A 155 6.24 -11.11 -12.10
CA THR A 155 6.46 -12.44 -12.64
C THR A 155 5.18 -13.29 -12.57
N ALA A 156 5.08 -14.31 -13.42
CA ALA A 156 4.01 -15.31 -13.36
C ALA A 156 4.13 -16.18 -12.09
N ASP A 157 5.37 -16.48 -11.69
CA ASP A 157 5.67 -17.54 -10.73
C ASP A 157 5.96 -17.06 -9.31
N GLY A 158 5.76 -17.99 -8.37
CA GLY A 158 5.99 -17.79 -6.95
C GLY A 158 4.99 -16.87 -6.27
N GLU A 159 5.25 -16.59 -4.99
CA GLU A 159 4.40 -15.74 -4.17
C GLU A 159 4.64 -14.26 -4.48
N GLY A 160 3.56 -13.48 -4.44
CA GLY A 160 3.65 -12.03 -4.54
C GLY A 160 4.10 -11.45 -3.20
N THR A 161 4.69 -10.26 -3.22
CA THR A 161 4.89 -9.53 -1.97
C THR A 161 3.53 -9.16 -1.38
N ARG A 162 3.37 -9.41 -0.08
CA ARG A 162 2.22 -8.98 0.70
C ARG A 162 2.41 -7.52 1.13
N TRP A 163 1.43 -6.70 0.80
CA TRP A 163 1.41 -5.27 1.04
C TRP A 163 0.29 -4.89 1.99
N ARG A 164 0.56 -3.97 2.90
CA ARG A 164 -0.46 -3.25 3.67
C ARG A 164 -0.59 -1.83 3.14
N PHE A 165 -1.82 -1.33 3.10
CA PHE A 165 -2.10 0.06 2.75
C PHE A 165 -2.39 0.81 4.04
N ILE A 166 -1.50 1.68 4.46
CA ILE A 166 -1.72 2.55 5.63
C ILE A 166 -2.31 3.85 5.11
N ARG A 167 -3.51 4.23 5.57
CA ARG A 167 -4.17 5.46 5.13
C ARG A 167 -3.49 6.68 5.76
N VAL A 168 -3.23 7.71 4.95
CA VAL A 168 -2.75 9.03 5.36
C VAL A 168 -3.92 10.00 5.55
#